data_AF-A0A0X8VWN2-F1
#
_entry.id   AF-A0A0X8VWN2-F1
#
_cell.length_a   1.000
_cell.length_b   1.000
_cell.length_c   1.000
_cell.angle_alpha   90.00
_cell.angle_beta   90.00
_cell.angle_gamma   90.00
#
_symmetry.space_group_name_H-M   'P 1'
#
loop_
_entity.id
_entity.type
_entity.pdbx_description
1 polymer ?
#
loop_
_entity_poly.entity_id
_entity_poly.type
_entity_poly.pdbx_seq_one_letter_code
_entity_poly.pdbx_strand_id
1 'polypeptide(L)'
;LNEIFETDEIFRQIKVSNLMFEGSRMCEPENLGLTASLICLVVTLMDLKNIEYHEDGSMDFSLFNYKKDTHDGYFQMRRGVDDVEKLGTIVQWNNLTYTTYWNEENSCSEVRGLEGTIFP
;
A
#
# COMPACT_ATOMS: atom_id res chain seq x y z
N LEU A 1 -5.79 -20.74 7.71
CA LEU A 1 -6.49 -19.66 7.00
C LEU A 1 -7.87 -19.45 7.59
N ASN A 2 -8.66 -20.51 7.77
CA ASN A 2 -10.01 -20.39 8.33
C ASN A 2 -10.03 -19.79 9.74
N GLU A 3 -9.11 -20.21 10.61
CA GLU A 3 -8.93 -19.61 11.95
C GLU A 3 -8.41 -18.16 11.91
N ILE A 4 -7.70 -17.77 10.85
CA ILE A 4 -7.14 -16.41 10.70
C ILE A 4 -8.25 -15.43 10.33
N PHE A 5 -9.18 -15.84 9.46
CA PHE A 5 -10.25 -14.99 8.94
C PHE A 5 -11.64 -15.34 9.51
N GLU A 6 -11.69 -16.28 10.46
CA GLU A 6 -12.90 -16.82 11.08
C GLU A 6 -13.97 -17.29 10.07
N THR A 7 -13.54 -17.97 9.00
CA THR A 7 -14.46 -18.47 7.96
C THR A 7 -13.90 -19.68 7.24
N ASP A 8 -14.77 -20.64 6.90
CA ASP A 8 -14.42 -21.80 6.08
C ASP A 8 -14.58 -21.55 4.56
N GLU A 9 -15.08 -20.37 4.18
CA GLU A 9 -15.33 -20.02 2.78
C GLU A 9 -14.16 -19.25 2.16
N ILE A 10 -13.87 -19.55 0.89
CA ILE A 10 -12.87 -18.81 0.10
C ILE A 10 -13.39 -17.40 -0.26
N PHE A 11 -14.71 -17.22 -0.28
CA PHE A 11 -15.38 -15.95 -0.54
C PHE A 11 -16.05 -15.46 0.73
N ARG A 12 -15.93 -14.16 1.02
CA ARG A 12 -16.55 -13.54 2.19
C ARG A 12 -17.31 -12.30 1.78
N GLN A 13 -18.52 -12.14 2.32
CA GLN A 13 -19.24 -10.88 2.20
C GLN A 13 -18.67 -9.89 3.23
N ILE A 14 -18.18 -8.76 2.73
CA ILE A 14 -17.60 -7.69 3.56
C ILE A 14 -18.16 -6.34 3.13
N LYS A 15 -18.27 -5.41 4.09
CA LYS A 15 -18.58 -4.01 3.77
C LYS A 15 -17.44 -3.41 2.95
N VAL A 16 -17.79 -2.63 1.94
CA VAL A 16 -16.80 -1.92 1.11
C VAL A 16 -15.96 -0.98 1.97
N SER A 17 -16.53 -0.33 2.99
CA SER A 17 -15.80 0.54 3.92
C SER A 17 -14.69 -0.21 4.66
N ASN A 18 -14.99 -1.38 5.21
CA ASN A 18 -14.04 -2.26 5.88
C ASN A 18 -12.92 -2.73 4.95
N LEU A 19 -13.26 -3.23 3.75
CA LEU A 19 -12.24 -3.70 2.81
C LEU A 19 -11.31 -2.58 2.34
N MET A 20 -11.88 -1.39 2.09
CA MET A 20 -11.13 -0.29 1.51
C MET A 20 -10.31 0.47 2.57
N PHE A 21 -10.89 0.78 3.74
CA PHE A 21 -10.32 1.77 4.66
C PHE A 21 -10.42 1.40 6.14
N GLU A 22 -11.55 0.88 6.63
CA GLU A 22 -11.76 0.72 8.08
C GLU A 22 -11.10 -0.52 8.66
N GLY A 23 -10.82 -1.54 7.83
CA GLY A 23 -10.23 -2.79 8.28
C GLY A 23 -11.23 -3.95 8.37
N SER A 24 -10.74 -5.13 8.01
CA SER A 24 -11.37 -6.42 8.25
C SER A 24 -10.56 -7.18 9.29
N ARG A 25 -11.21 -7.54 10.40
CA ARG A 25 -10.58 -8.27 11.50
C ARG A 25 -10.10 -9.65 11.06
N MET A 26 -8.89 -9.96 11.51
CA MET A 26 -8.20 -11.24 11.37
C MET A 26 -7.26 -11.46 12.57
N CYS A 27 -6.78 -12.69 12.73
CA CYS A 27 -5.81 -13.05 13.77
C CYS A 27 -6.28 -12.77 15.21
N GLU A 28 -7.54 -13.07 15.55
CA GLU A 28 -8.06 -12.89 16.92
C GLU A 28 -7.48 -13.96 17.89
N PRO A 29 -6.65 -13.60 18.88
CA PRO A 29 -5.90 -14.57 19.68
C PRO A 29 -6.77 -15.55 20.47
N GLU A 30 -7.99 -15.15 20.83
CA GLU A 30 -8.93 -15.98 21.59
C GLU A 30 -9.40 -17.21 20.79
N ASN A 31 -9.35 -17.14 19.46
CA ASN A 31 -9.90 -18.15 18.54
C ASN A 31 -8.83 -18.87 17.71
N LEU A 32 -7.53 -18.60 17.93
CA LEU A 32 -6.44 -19.14 17.11
C LEU A 32 -5.85 -20.45 17.67
N GLY A 33 -5.72 -21.46 16.79
CA GLY A 33 -4.85 -22.62 17.04
C GLY A 33 -3.37 -22.26 16.96
N LEU A 34 -2.49 -23.19 17.36
CA LEU A 34 -1.03 -23.00 17.38
C LEU A 34 -0.46 -22.63 16.00
N THR A 35 -0.96 -23.24 14.93
CA THR A 35 -0.49 -23.01 13.56
C THR A 35 -0.91 -21.64 13.04
N ALA A 36 -2.15 -21.24 13.29
CA ALA A 36 -2.66 -19.94 12.90
C ALA A 36 -1.97 -18.81 13.69
N SER A 37 -1.70 -19.03 14.98
CA SER A 37 -0.92 -18.12 15.83
C SER A 37 0.49 -17.87 15.28
N LEU A 38 1.19 -18.92 14.82
CA LEU A 38 2.51 -18.77 14.20
C LEU A 38 2.46 -17.96 12.90
N ILE A 39 1.44 -18.16 12.07
CA ILE A 39 1.28 -17.37 10.83
C ILE A 39 1.03 -15.91 11.17
N CYS A 40 0.14 -15.62 12.12
CA CYS A 40 -0.12 -14.25 12.58
C CYS A 40 1.16 -13.59 13.11
N LEU A 41 1.97 -14.30 13.89
CA LEU A 41 3.28 -13.78 14.34
C LEU A 41 4.22 -13.44 13.18
N VAL A 42 4.30 -14.30 12.15
CA VAL A 42 5.10 -14.03 10.95
C VAL A 42 4.60 -12.78 10.24
N VAL A 43 3.28 -12.61 10.13
CA VAL A 43 2.67 -11.42 9.53
C VAL A 43 3.10 -10.15 10.27
N THR A 44 3.10 -10.15 11.60
CA THR A 44 3.61 -9.02 12.41
C THR A 44 5.06 -8.68 12.09
N LEU A 45 5.89 -9.67 11.78
CA LEU A 45 7.31 -9.45 11.44
C LEU A 45 7.52 -8.93 10.01
N MET A 46 6.52 -9.02 9.13
CA MET A 46 6.63 -8.58 7.73
C MET A 46 6.36 -7.08 7.52
N ASP A 47 5.82 -6.37 8.54
CA ASP A 47 5.54 -4.93 8.49
C ASP A 47 4.75 -4.50 7.25
N LEU A 48 3.64 -5.20 7.00
CA LEU A 48 2.77 -4.93 5.85
C LEU A 48 1.93 -3.67 6.07
N LYS A 49 2.07 -2.68 5.17
CA LYS A 49 1.32 -1.41 5.23
C LYS A 49 -0.20 -1.57 5.21
N ASN A 50 -0.70 -2.68 4.67
CA ASN A 50 -2.12 -2.97 4.57
C ASN A 50 -2.72 -3.57 5.86
N ILE A 51 -1.92 -3.69 6.93
CA ILE A 51 -2.31 -4.31 8.19
C ILE A 51 -2.12 -3.31 9.32
N GLU A 52 -3.17 -3.14 10.11
CA GLU A 52 -3.13 -2.43 11.38
C GLU A 52 -3.08 -3.45 12.53
N TYR A 53 -2.16 -3.24 13.47
CA TYR A 53 -1.95 -4.13 14.61
C TYR A 53 -2.55 -3.52 15.87
N HIS A 54 -3.31 -4.30 16.61
CA HIS A 54 -3.94 -3.89 17.87
C HIS A 54 -3.17 -4.41 19.08
N GLU A 55 -3.34 -3.74 20.22
CA GLU A 55 -2.68 -4.11 21.49
C GLU A 55 -3.11 -5.50 21.98
N ASP A 56 -4.32 -5.93 21.63
CA ASP A 56 -4.84 -7.26 21.95
C ASP A 56 -4.20 -8.37 21.08
N GLY A 57 -3.33 -8.03 20.13
CA GLY A 57 -2.69 -8.97 19.21
C GLY A 57 -3.51 -9.31 17.97
N SER A 58 -4.73 -8.77 17.86
CA SER A 58 -5.52 -8.88 16.65
C SER A 58 -5.06 -7.91 15.56
N MET A 59 -5.51 -8.16 14.32
CA MET A 59 -5.06 -7.42 13.16
C MET A 59 -6.25 -7.04 12.28
N ASP A 60 -6.18 -5.86 11.67
CA ASP A 60 -7.16 -5.42 10.69
C ASP A 60 -6.51 -5.25 9.32
N PHE A 61 -7.03 -5.94 8.31
CA PHE A 61 -6.60 -5.80 6.92
C PHE A 61 -7.46 -4.79 6.16
N SER A 62 -6.83 -3.87 5.42
CA SER A 62 -7.51 -2.99 4.48
C SER A 62 -6.63 -2.64 3.27
N LEU A 63 -7.25 -2.26 2.15
CA LEU A 63 -6.51 -1.92 0.94
C LEU A 63 -5.81 -0.57 1.00
N PHE A 64 -6.41 0.42 1.68
CA PHE A 64 -6.01 1.82 1.58
C PHE A 64 -5.97 2.58 2.90
N ASN A 65 -6.11 1.95 4.08
CA ASN A 65 -6.02 2.67 5.35
C ASN A 65 -4.70 3.44 5.48
N TYR A 66 -3.56 2.84 5.11
CA TYR A 66 -2.25 3.52 5.14
C TYR A 66 -2.12 4.71 4.18
N LYS A 67 -3.04 4.87 3.22
CA LYS A 67 -3.10 6.03 2.32
C LYS A 67 -3.90 7.20 2.92
N LYS A 68 -4.52 7.02 4.08
CA LYS A 68 -5.27 8.07 4.75
C LYS A 68 -4.31 9.13 5.30
N ASP A 69 -4.57 10.39 4.94
CA ASP A 69 -3.79 11.55 5.40
C ASP A 69 -2.27 11.44 5.14
N THR A 70 -1.88 10.65 4.13
CA THR A 70 -0.49 10.50 3.67
C THR A 70 -0.35 10.95 2.22
N HIS A 71 0.89 11.22 1.81
CA HIS A 71 1.24 11.56 0.42
C HIS A 71 2.09 10.44 -0.20
N ASP A 72 2.06 10.33 -1.53
CA ASP A 72 2.76 9.27 -2.27
C ASP A 72 4.28 9.52 -2.43
N GLY A 73 4.86 10.33 -1.53
CA GLY A 73 6.26 10.74 -1.59
C GLY A 73 6.50 12.12 -2.19
N TYR A 74 7.75 12.41 -2.53
CA TYR A 74 8.19 13.71 -3.04
C TYR A 74 8.39 13.68 -4.55
N PHE A 75 7.81 14.65 -5.24
CA PHE A 75 7.99 14.82 -6.68
C PHE A 75 8.82 16.07 -6.96
N GLN A 76 9.89 15.92 -7.72
CA GLN A 76 10.59 17.04 -8.33
C GLN A 76 10.03 17.23 -9.74
N MET A 77 9.47 18.40 -10.02
CA MET A 77 8.81 18.69 -11.30
C MET A 77 9.36 19.94 -11.97
N ARG A 78 9.22 20.01 -13.29
CA ARG A 78 9.54 21.20 -14.08
C ARG A 78 8.42 22.24 -13.97
N ARG A 79 8.81 23.48 -13.68
CA ARG A 79 7.90 24.62 -13.49
C ARG A 79 7.49 25.34 -14.78
N GLY A 80 8.03 24.94 -15.93
CA GLY A 80 7.75 25.58 -17.22
C GLY A 80 8.38 26.96 -17.46
N VAL A 81 9.28 27.44 -16.58
CA VAL A 81 9.90 28.78 -16.68
C VAL A 81 10.80 28.91 -17.91
N ASP A 82 11.62 27.89 -18.18
CA ASP A 82 12.55 27.89 -19.33
C ASP A 82 11.86 27.41 -20.61
N ASP A 83 10.82 26.59 -20.47
CA ASP A 83 10.09 25.96 -21.57
C ASP A 83 8.71 25.52 -21.08
N VAL A 84 7.66 26.20 -21.55
CA VAL A 84 6.27 25.95 -21.13
C VAL A 84 5.80 24.55 -21.49
N GLU A 85 6.30 23.97 -22.59
CA GLU A 85 5.97 22.61 -23.05
C GLU A 85 6.40 21.52 -22.05
N LYS A 86 7.24 21.88 -21.06
CA LYS A 86 7.72 20.97 -20.02
C LYS A 86 7.05 21.17 -18.66
N LEU A 87 6.05 22.05 -18.56
CA LEU A 87 5.32 22.30 -17.32
C LEU A 87 4.75 20.99 -16.75
N GLY A 88 4.94 20.75 -15.45
CA GLY A 88 4.38 19.60 -14.74
C GLY A 88 5.09 18.26 -15.00
N THR A 89 6.15 18.24 -15.82
CA THR A 89 6.91 17.01 -16.09
C THR A 89 7.70 16.60 -14.85
N ILE A 90 7.53 15.36 -14.41
CA ILE A 90 8.26 14.75 -13.30
C ILE A 90 9.70 14.50 -13.74
N VAL A 91 10.64 14.97 -12.92
CA VAL A 91 12.09 14.75 -13.06
C VAL A 91 12.53 13.62 -12.13
N GLN A 92 11.99 13.60 -10.91
CA GLN A 92 12.29 12.57 -9.92
C GLN A 92 11.07 12.30 -9.06
N TRP A 93 10.96 11.05 -8.62
CA TRP A 93 10.02 10.61 -7.59
C TRP A 93 10.80 9.96 -6.45
N ASN A 94 10.67 10.48 -5.24
CA ASN A 94 11.45 10.05 -4.06
C ASN A 94 12.97 10.06 -4.30
N ASN A 95 13.47 11.11 -4.97
CA ASN A 95 14.87 11.27 -5.38
C ASN A 95 15.38 10.23 -6.39
N LEU A 96 14.49 9.49 -7.04
CA LEU A 96 14.81 8.49 -8.05
C LEU A 96 14.35 8.94 -9.44
N THR A 97 15.22 8.79 -10.43
CA THR A 97 14.88 8.91 -11.86
C THR A 97 14.44 7.56 -12.46
N TYR A 98 14.71 6.46 -11.77
CA TYR A 98 14.28 5.11 -12.11
C TYR A 98 13.68 4.44 -10.87
N THR A 99 12.48 3.88 -11.02
CA THR A 99 11.82 3.11 -9.96
C THR A 99 12.54 1.78 -9.71
N THR A 100 12.46 1.27 -8.49
CA THR A 100 13.05 -0.01 -8.10
C THR A 100 12.12 -1.20 -8.30
N TYR A 101 10.92 -0.98 -8.87
CA TYR A 101 9.89 -2.01 -9.04
C TYR A 101 10.16 -2.91 -10.25
N TRP A 102 10.90 -2.40 -11.24
CA TRP A 102 11.24 -3.11 -12.46
C TRP A 102 12.76 -3.35 -12.50
N ASN A 103 13.17 -4.51 -13.00
CA ASN A 103 14.60 -4.84 -13.11
C ASN A 103 15.30 -3.90 -14.08
N GLU A 104 16.54 -3.52 -13.75
CA GLU A 104 17.46 -2.68 -14.55
C GLU A 104 16.98 -1.24 -14.80
N GLU A 105 17.92 -0.31 -15.02
CA GLU A 105 17.62 1.04 -15.51
C GLU A 105 17.27 0.98 -17.00
N ASN A 106 15.98 1.01 -17.33
CA ASN A 106 15.47 0.91 -18.69
C ASN A 106 14.16 1.69 -18.82
N SER A 107 13.53 1.64 -19.99
CA SER A 107 12.30 2.37 -20.28
C SER A 107 11.09 1.98 -19.41
N CYS A 108 11.11 0.82 -18.76
CA CYS A 108 10.06 0.37 -17.85
C CYS A 108 10.27 0.89 -16.43
N SER A 109 11.52 1.05 -15.99
CA SER A 109 11.83 1.62 -14.67
C SER A 109 11.89 3.15 -14.68
N GLU A 110 12.14 3.79 -15.81
CA GLU A 110 12.26 5.25 -15.93
C GLU A 110 11.02 6.00 -15.42
N VAL A 111 11.24 6.98 -14.53
CA VAL A 111 10.22 7.93 -14.06
C VAL A 111 10.08 9.02 -15.12
N ARG A 112 8.99 8.96 -15.90
CA ARG A 112 8.74 9.90 -17.00
C ARG A 112 7.26 10.28 -17.11
N GLY A 113 7.01 11.48 -17.61
CA GLY A 113 5.66 12.00 -17.85
C GLY A 113 5.22 13.08 -16.86
N LEU A 114 3.92 13.34 -16.85
CA LEU A 114 3.25 14.30 -15.98
C LEU A 114 2.61 13.56 -14.81
N GLU A 115 2.42 14.24 -13.68
CA GLU A 115 1.65 13.67 -12.55
C GLU A 115 0.16 13.50 -12.88
N GLY A 116 -0.36 14.26 -13.86
CA GLY A 116 -1.71 14.08 -14.40
C GLY A 116 -2.73 15.13 -13.95
N THR A 117 -2.38 16.04 -13.05
CA THR A 117 -3.25 17.19 -12.69
C THR A 117 -2.94 18.47 -13.47
N ILE A 118 -1.73 18.59 -14.03
CA ILE A 118 -1.24 19.77 -14.76
C ILE A 118 -0.74 19.31 -16.13
N PHE A 119 -1.11 20.06 -17.17
CA PHE A 119 -0.71 19.82 -18.56
C PHE A 119 -0.15 21.11 -19.17
N PRO A 120 0.88 21.02 -20.04
CA PRO A 120 1.38 22.16 -20.82
C PRO A 120 0.31 22.84 -21.68
#